data_AF-A0A957PNF0-F1
#
_entry.id   AF-A0A957PNF0-F1
#
_cell.length_a   1.000
_cell.length_b   1.000
_cell.length_c   1.000
_cell.angle_alpha   90.00
_cell.angle_beta   90.00
_cell.angle_gamma   90.00
#
_symmetry.space_group_name_H-M   'P 1'
#
loop_
_entity.id
_entity.type
_entity.pdbx_description
1 polymer ?
#
loop_
_entity_poly.entity_id
_entity_poly.type
_entity_poly.pdbx_seq_one_letter_code
_entity_poly.pdbx_strand_id
1 'polypeptide(L)'
;AYRRFNYGVLIRFGHPGAVTVGSGIRLLCDVLAGSVLYFLFDLPGIAVATGTIIVGVLGEALYARLRIAPVQREQVRPAPPVAEPITLRIFAAFYIPLVMTSLLQILVQPIGTAALSRMPDPLTSLAVWPVVYGLLIFLMSTGIAFTEVVVIMLESPRASGALQRFATLLAVTLSGILLLIAATPLADVWFGRIVALPAELVAMAHQAVWFCLL
;
A
#
# COMPACT_ATOMS: atom_id res chain seq x y z
N ALA A 1 -11.86 9.86 -1.70
CA ALA A 1 -13.04 9.53 -0.86
C ALA A 1 -14.06 8.64 -1.59
N TYR A 2 -14.54 9.03 -2.78
CA TYR A 2 -15.60 8.33 -3.53
C TYR A 2 -15.36 6.82 -3.76
N ARG A 3 -14.18 6.43 -4.26
CA ARG A 3 -13.82 5.01 -4.49
C ARG A 3 -13.84 4.18 -3.20
N ARG A 4 -13.17 4.66 -2.15
CA ARG A 4 -13.06 3.97 -0.85
C ARG A 4 -14.43 3.81 -0.19
N PHE A 5 -15.29 4.82 -0.30
CA PHE A 5 -16.68 4.74 0.18
C PHE A 5 -17.46 3.65 -0.57
N ASN A 6 -17.39 3.64 -1.90
CA ASN A 6 -18.09 2.64 -2.71
C ASN A 6 -17.63 1.21 -2.42
N TYR A 7 -16.34 1.00 -2.20
CA TYR A 7 -15.82 -0.30 -1.78
C TYR A 7 -16.25 -0.68 -0.37
N GLY A 8 -16.32 0.27 0.57
CA GLY A 8 -16.88 0.01 1.90
C GLY A 8 -18.33 -0.49 1.83
N VAL A 9 -19.15 0.09 0.94
CA VAL A 9 -20.52 -0.39 0.69
C VAL A 9 -20.51 -1.79 0.08
N LEU A 10 -19.73 -2.03 -0.99
CA LEU A 10 -19.65 -3.34 -1.64
C LEU A 10 -19.21 -4.46 -0.68
N ILE A 11 -18.23 -4.21 0.19
CA ILE A 11 -17.76 -5.17 1.19
C ILE A 11 -18.86 -5.47 2.21
N ARG A 12 -19.53 -4.44 2.73
CA ARG A 12 -20.61 -4.61 3.72
C ARG A 12 -21.77 -5.46 3.19
N PHE A 13 -22.05 -5.39 1.89
CA PHE A 13 -23.11 -6.14 1.23
C PHE A 13 -22.62 -7.46 0.62
N GLY A 14 -21.48 -8.00 1.05
CA GLY A 14 -21.03 -9.34 0.67
C GLY A 14 -20.40 -9.47 -0.71
N HIS A 15 -19.92 -8.36 -1.30
CA HIS A 15 -19.24 -8.35 -2.59
C HIS A 15 -17.74 -7.97 -2.48
N PRO A 16 -16.93 -8.64 -1.64
CA PRO A 16 -15.51 -8.30 -1.48
C PRO A 16 -14.71 -8.54 -2.76
N GLY A 17 -15.09 -9.54 -3.58
CA GLY A 17 -14.43 -9.84 -4.86
C GLY A 17 -14.52 -8.70 -5.89
N ALA A 18 -15.46 -7.76 -5.74
CA ALA A 18 -15.52 -6.57 -6.60
C ALA A 18 -14.29 -5.67 -6.42
N VAL A 19 -13.67 -5.66 -5.23
CA VAL A 19 -12.44 -4.89 -4.97
C VAL A 19 -11.26 -5.49 -5.72
N THR A 20 -11.14 -6.83 -5.69
CA THR A 20 -10.10 -7.56 -6.41
C THR A 20 -10.22 -7.39 -7.93
N VAL A 21 -11.44 -7.49 -8.47
CA VAL A 21 -11.68 -7.26 -9.91
C VAL A 21 -11.37 -5.81 -10.29
N GLY A 22 -11.74 -4.83 -9.46
CA GLY A 22 -11.39 -3.42 -9.69
C GLY A 22 -9.88 -3.20 -9.71
N SER A 23 -9.15 -3.85 -8.80
CA SER A 23 -7.69 -3.82 -8.78
C SER A 23 -7.07 -4.46 -10.02
N GLY A 24 -7.63 -5.57 -10.51
CA GLY A 24 -7.20 -6.21 -11.76
C GLY A 24 -7.43 -5.32 -12.99
N ILE A 25 -8.58 -4.65 -13.06
CA ILE A 25 -8.88 -3.68 -14.12
C ILE A 25 -7.87 -2.53 -14.09
N ARG A 26 -7.55 -2.02 -12.89
CA ARG A 26 -6.54 -0.96 -12.75
C ARG A 26 -5.19 -1.41 -13.33
N LEU A 27 -4.70 -2.58 -12.93
CA LEU A 27 -3.43 -3.12 -13.44
C LEU A 27 -3.44 -3.28 -14.96
N LEU A 28 -4.55 -3.75 -15.52
CA LEU A 28 -4.71 -3.87 -16.96
C LEU A 28 -4.66 -2.50 -17.65
N CYS A 29 -5.38 -1.52 -17.12
CA CYS A 29 -5.35 -0.14 -17.60
C CYS A 29 -3.94 0.46 -17.50
N ASP A 30 -3.22 0.22 -16.40
CA ASP A 30 -1.85 0.71 -16.21
C ASP A 30 -0.89 0.09 -17.24
N VAL A 31 -0.95 -1.23 -17.46
CA VAL A 31 -0.10 -1.91 -18.45
C VAL A 31 -0.41 -1.43 -19.87
N LEU A 32 -1.68 -1.34 -20.23
CA LEU A 32 -2.10 -0.89 -21.57
C LEU A 32 -1.75 0.57 -21.82
N ALA A 33 -2.11 1.47 -20.89
CA ALA A 33 -1.83 2.89 -21.01
C ALA A 33 -0.32 3.16 -21.01
N GLY A 34 0.43 2.51 -20.12
CA GLY A 34 1.89 2.62 -20.08
C GLY A 34 2.55 2.13 -21.37
N SER A 35 2.14 0.98 -21.89
CA SER A 35 2.67 0.45 -23.14
C SER A 35 2.35 1.36 -24.33
N VAL A 36 1.09 1.81 -24.44
CA VAL A 36 0.66 2.73 -25.51
C VAL A 36 1.42 4.05 -25.44
N LEU A 37 1.47 4.67 -24.25
CA LEU A 37 2.13 5.96 -24.06
C LEU A 37 3.65 5.88 -24.28
N TYR A 38 4.28 4.75 -23.95
CA TYR A 38 5.72 4.54 -24.13
C TYR A 38 6.11 4.23 -25.58
N PHE A 39 5.37 3.36 -26.27
CA PHE A 39 5.75 2.91 -27.62
C PHE A 39 5.26 3.83 -28.74
N LEU A 40 4.14 4.53 -28.55
CA LEU A 40 3.53 5.36 -29.60
C LEU A 40 3.89 6.83 -29.49
N PHE A 41 4.36 7.28 -28.33
CA PHE A 41 4.67 8.69 -28.09
C PHE A 41 6.07 8.83 -27.50
N ASP A 42 6.90 9.67 -28.12
CA ASP A 42 8.25 9.99 -27.64
C ASP A 42 8.17 11.03 -26.50
N LEU A 43 7.47 10.65 -25.44
CA LEU A 43 7.21 11.50 -24.28
C LEU A 43 8.29 11.32 -23.21
N PRO A 44 8.56 12.37 -22.42
CA PRO A 44 9.36 12.23 -21.20
C PRO A 44 8.75 11.15 -20.30
N GLY A 45 9.59 10.29 -19.70
CA GLY A 45 9.11 9.18 -18.87
C GLY A 45 8.18 9.58 -17.72
N ILE A 46 8.31 10.82 -17.21
CA ILE A 46 7.39 11.38 -16.21
C ILE A 46 5.97 11.55 -16.76
N ALA A 47 5.83 12.01 -18.00
CA ALA A 47 4.53 12.18 -18.66
C ALA A 47 3.85 10.82 -18.91
N VAL A 48 4.63 9.83 -19.33
CA VAL A 48 4.15 8.44 -19.47
C VAL A 48 3.68 7.88 -18.13
N ALA A 49 4.47 8.02 -17.07
CA ALA A 49 4.15 7.51 -15.74
C ALA A 49 2.88 8.16 -15.16
N THR A 50 2.78 9.48 -15.24
CA THR A 50 1.62 10.24 -14.75
C THR A 50 0.35 9.93 -15.54
N GLY A 51 0.43 9.88 -16.88
CA GLY A 51 -0.68 9.51 -17.75
C GLY A 51 -1.20 8.11 -17.46
N THR A 52 -0.29 7.16 -17.27
CA THR A 52 -0.61 5.76 -16.92
C THR A 52 -1.45 5.69 -15.64
N ILE A 53 -0.97 6.31 -14.56
CA ILE A 53 -1.65 6.29 -13.26
C ILE A 53 -3.05 6.93 -13.35
N ILE A 54 -3.19 8.03 -14.09
CA ILE A 54 -4.48 8.70 -14.27
C ILE A 54 -5.49 7.76 -14.95
N VAL A 55 -5.07 7.11 -16.04
CA VAL A 55 -5.94 6.17 -16.78
C VAL A 55 -6.33 4.98 -15.91
N GLY A 56 -5.39 4.40 -15.16
CA GLY A 56 -5.68 3.31 -14.22
C GLY A 56 -6.70 3.70 -13.14
N VAL A 57 -6.51 4.84 -12.50
CA VAL A 57 -7.41 5.33 -11.44
C VAL A 57 -8.80 5.64 -12.00
N LEU A 58 -8.90 6.22 -13.20
CA LEU A 58 -10.18 6.49 -13.86
C LEU A 58 -10.90 5.20 -14.25
N GLY A 59 -10.18 4.21 -14.79
CA GLY A 59 -10.74 2.90 -15.12
C GLY A 59 -11.32 2.19 -13.90
N GLU A 60 -10.57 2.18 -12.80
CA GLU A 60 -11.04 1.60 -11.52
C GLU A 60 -12.25 2.36 -10.96
N ALA A 61 -12.24 3.70 -11.01
CA ALA A 61 -13.35 4.53 -10.54
C ALA A 61 -14.63 4.31 -11.37
N LEU A 62 -14.50 4.17 -12.70
CA LEU A 62 -15.62 3.87 -13.58
C LEU A 62 -16.21 2.49 -13.28
N TYR A 63 -15.37 1.47 -13.12
CA TYR A 63 -15.81 0.14 -12.73
C TYR A 63 -16.55 0.13 -11.38
N ALA A 64 -15.99 0.79 -10.36
CA ALA A 64 -16.62 0.90 -9.05
C ALA A 64 -17.99 1.59 -9.13
N ARG A 65 -18.13 2.62 -9.98
CA ARG A 65 -19.39 3.33 -10.22
C ARG A 65 -20.43 2.45 -10.91
N LEU A 66 -20.04 1.66 -11.90
CA LEU A 66 -20.94 0.73 -12.59
C LEU A 66 -21.41 -0.41 -11.67
N ARG A 67 -20.51 -0.94 -10.85
CA ARG A 67 -20.82 -2.04 -9.91
C ARG A 67 -21.66 -1.63 -8.71
N ILE A 68 -21.52 -0.40 -8.22
CA ILE A 68 -22.32 0.03 -7.06
C ILE A 68 -23.76 0.39 -7.43
N ALA A 69 -24.03 0.77 -8.69
CA ALA A 69 -25.37 1.14 -9.15
C ALA A 69 -26.45 0.05 -8.93
N PRO A 70 -26.22 -1.23 -9.28
CA PRO A 70 -27.18 -2.31 -8.99
C PRO A 70 -27.25 -2.62 -7.48
N VAL A 71 -26.11 -2.70 -6.78
CA VAL A 71 -26.06 -3.02 -5.34
C VAL A 71 -26.78 -1.96 -4.49
N GLN A 72 -26.67 -0.68 -4.84
CA GLN A 72 -27.42 0.39 -4.17
C GLN A 72 -28.93 0.26 -4.39
N ARG A 73 -29.36 -0.14 -5.58
CA ARG A 73 -30.79 -0.27 -5.90
C ARG A 73 -31.41 -1.50 -5.23
N GLU A 74 -30.68 -2.61 -5.19
CA GLU A 74 -31.21 -3.91 -4.79
C GLU A 74 -30.97 -4.26 -3.31
N GLN A 75 -29.95 -3.68 -2.66
CA GLN A 75 -29.52 -4.14 -1.32
C GLN A 75 -29.42 -3.00 -0.30
N VAL A 76 -28.98 -1.80 -0.72
CA VAL A 76 -28.86 -0.65 0.19
C VAL A 76 -30.23 -0.01 0.49
N ARG A 77 -31.06 0.19 -0.53
CA ARG A 77 -32.39 0.80 -0.40
C ARG A 77 -33.42 -0.05 0.36
N PRO A 78 -33.47 -1.39 0.20
CA PRO A 78 -34.39 -2.23 0.96
C PRO A 78 -33.85 -2.69 2.33
N ALA A 79 -32.62 -2.28 2.72
CA ALA A 79 -32.09 -2.63 4.03
C ALA A 79 -32.94 -1.99 5.16
N PRO A 80 -33.29 -2.74 6.22
CA PRO A 80 -34.08 -2.20 7.33
C PRO A 80 -33.33 -1.03 7.98
N PRO A 81 -34.05 0.06 8.33
CA PRO A 81 -33.43 1.21 8.97
C PRO A 81 -32.77 0.80 10.28
N VAL A 82 -31.52 1.24 10.48
CA VAL A 82 -30.74 0.94 11.68
C VAL A 82 -31.49 1.52 12.90
N ALA A 83 -31.76 0.66 13.88
CA ALA A 83 -32.60 0.99 15.04
C ALA A 83 -32.01 2.08 15.96
N GLU A 84 -30.69 2.26 15.94
CA GLU A 84 -30.01 3.36 16.64
C GLU A 84 -29.59 4.46 15.64
N PRO A 85 -30.11 5.68 15.78
CA PRO A 85 -29.65 6.81 14.98
C PRO A 85 -28.19 7.09 15.32
N ILE A 86 -27.33 7.15 14.29
CA ILE A 86 -25.93 7.53 14.44
C ILE A 86 -25.88 8.95 15.00
N THR A 87 -25.53 9.09 16.27
CA THR A 87 -25.31 10.39 16.88
C THR A 87 -23.91 10.91 16.55
N LEU A 88 -23.76 12.23 16.41
CA LEU A 88 -22.46 12.86 16.15
C LEU A 88 -21.41 12.48 17.20
N ARG A 89 -21.83 12.20 18.44
CA ARG A 89 -20.96 11.78 19.54
C ARG A 89 -20.36 10.39 19.31
N ILE A 90 -21.18 9.41 18.93
CA ILE A 90 -20.71 8.04 18.62
C ILE A 90 -19.83 8.05 17.38
N PHE A 91 -20.24 8.81 16.35
CA PHE A 91 -19.44 8.97 15.15
C PHE A 91 -18.08 9.60 15.45
N ALA A 92 -18.03 10.70 16.22
CA ALA A 92 -16.77 11.34 16.58
C ALA A 92 -15.87 10.45 17.45
N ALA A 93 -16.44 9.73 18.43
CA ALA A 93 -15.66 8.83 19.29
C ALA A 93 -14.99 7.69 18.50
N PHE A 94 -15.64 7.19 17.45
CA PHE A 94 -15.07 6.17 16.55
C PHE A 94 -14.11 6.78 15.52
N TYR A 95 -14.47 7.92 14.93
CA TYR A 95 -13.77 8.50 13.80
C TYR A 95 -12.52 9.30 14.19
N ILE A 96 -12.52 9.98 15.35
CA ILE A 96 -11.36 10.78 15.81
C ILE A 96 -10.11 9.90 15.94
N PRO A 97 -10.11 8.76 16.65
CA PRO A 97 -8.93 7.90 16.73
C PRO A 97 -8.46 7.40 15.36
N LEU A 98 -9.40 7.04 14.47
CA LEU A 98 -9.09 6.57 13.13
C LEU A 98 -8.42 7.66 12.27
N VAL A 99 -8.91 8.90 12.37
CA VAL A 99 -8.31 10.06 11.69
C VAL A 99 -6.94 10.38 12.28
N MET A 100 -6.77 10.33 13.61
CA MET A 100 -5.47 10.57 14.24
C MET A 100 -4.43 9.58 13.76
N THR A 101 -4.74 8.28 13.72
CA THR A 101 -3.84 7.26 13.17
C THR A 101 -3.50 7.54 11.71
N SER A 102 -4.49 7.92 10.89
CA SER A 102 -4.27 8.27 9.48
C SER A 102 -3.41 9.52 9.32
N LEU A 103 -3.60 10.54 10.17
CA LEU A 103 -2.80 11.77 10.16
C LEU A 103 -1.36 11.48 10.59
N LEU A 104 -1.16 10.66 11.62
CA LEU A 104 0.18 10.22 12.03
C LEU A 104 0.88 9.52 10.87
N GLN A 105 0.22 8.59 10.18
CA GLN A 105 0.80 7.92 9.00
C GLN A 105 1.15 8.90 7.87
N ILE A 106 0.31 9.90 7.62
CA ILE A 106 0.60 10.93 6.60
C ILE A 106 1.80 11.81 7.03
N LEU A 107 1.93 12.13 8.32
CA LEU A 107 3.01 12.96 8.85
C LEU A 107 4.36 12.24 8.94
N VAL A 108 4.37 10.91 9.09
CA VAL A 108 5.62 10.13 9.18
C VAL A 108 6.52 10.38 7.96
N GLN A 109 5.96 10.44 6.75
CA GLN A 109 6.76 10.62 5.54
C GLN A 109 7.41 12.02 5.45
N PRO A 110 6.69 13.16 5.60
CA PRO A 110 7.30 14.48 5.66
C PRO A 110 8.29 14.66 6.81
N ILE A 111 8.01 14.11 8.00
CA ILE A 111 8.94 14.17 9.13
C ILE A 111 10.23 13.43 8.79
N GLY A 112 10.14 12.24 8.20
CA GLY A 112 11.31 11.49 7.72
C GLY A 112 12.12 12.27 6.70
N THR A 113 11.47 12.82 5.67
CA THR A 113 12.14 13.65 4.65
C THR A 113 12.78 14.91 5.25
N ALA A 114 12.12 15.56 6.21
CA ALA A 114 12.66 16.74 6.90
C ALA A 114 13.82 16.40 7.86
N ALA A 115 13.86 15.19 8.40
CA ALA A 115 15.00 14.71 9.17
C ALA A 115 16.20 14.43 8.25
N LEU A 116 15.98 13.73 7.13
CA LEU A 116 17.00 13.46 6.12
C LEU A 116 17.58 14.75 5.53
N SER A 117 16.76 15.78 5.34
CA SER A 117 17.24 17.07 4.80
C SER A 117 18.15 17.85 5.76
N ARG A 118 18.22 17.47 7.04
CA ARG A 118 19.09 18.05 8.06
C ARG A 118 20.33 17.21 8.37
N MET A 119 20.50 16.08 7.69
CA MET A 119 21.70 15.25 7.83
C MET A 119 22.92 15.88 7.14
N PRO A 120 24.16 15.45 7.46
CA PRO A 120 25.36 16.00 6.84
C PRO A 120 25.41 15.87 5.31
N ASP A 121 24.76 14.84 4.74
CA ASP A 121 24.63 14.66 3.29
C ASP A 121 23.16 14.46 2.85
N PRO A 122 22.40 15.57 2.72
CA PRO A 122 20.96 15.53 2.42
C PRO A 122 20.61 14.97 1.04
N LEU A 123 21.39 15.31 0.00
CA LEU A 123 21.07 14.96 -1.39
C LEU A 123 21.20 13.46 -1.59
N THR A 124 22.31 12.88 -1.15
CA THR A 124 22.59 11.45 -1.19
C THR A 124 21.55 10.68 -0.35
N SER A 125 21.21 11.19 0.84
CA SER A 125 20.22 10.56 1.74
C SER A 125 18.82 10.54 1.13
N LEU A 126 18.39 11.64 0.52
CA LEU A 126 17.10 11.74 -0.16
C LEU A 126 17.03 10.93 -1.45
N ALA A 127 18.17 10.72 -2.13
CA ALA A 127 18.24 9.86 -3.33
C ALA A 127 18.18 8.37 -2.98
N VAL A 128 18.83 7.95 -1.89
CA VAL A 128 18.89 6.54 -1.46
C VAL A 128 17.62 6.10 -0.74
N TRP A 129 17.00 6.98 0.06
CA TRP A 129 15.87 6.63 0.93
C TRP A 129 14.68 5.98 0.20
N PRO A 130 14.14 6.52 -0.92
CA PRO A 130 13.02 5.91 -1.63
C PRO A 130 13.32 4.49 -2.13
N VAL A 131 14.58 4.22 -2.47
CA VAL A 131 15.00 2.92 -2.99
C VAL A 131 15.05 1.88 -1.87
N VAL A 132 15.67 2.22 -0.74
CA VAL A 132 15.71 1.36 0.45
C VAL A 132 14.29 1.16 1.00
N TYR A 133 13.52 2.25 1.12
CA TYR A 133 12.12 2.19 1.54
C TYR A 133 11.25 1.35 0.61
N GLY A 134 11.51 1.40 -0.71
CA GLY A 134 10.85 0.56 -1.72
C GLY A 134 11.10 -0.94 -1.49
N LEU A 135 12.33 -1.32 -1.14
CA LEU A 135 12.66 -2.70 -0.78
C LEU A 135 11.95 -3.12 0.52
N LEU A 136 11.94 -2.25 1.53
CA LEU A 136 11.26 -2.53 2.80
C LEU A 136 9.76 -2.69 2.60
N ILE A 137 9.09 -1.77 1.90
CA ILE A 137 7.64 -1.83 1.70
C ILE A 137 7.25 -3.06 0.87
N PHE A 138 8.09 -3.48 -0.09
CA PHE A 138 7.90 -4.72 -0.83
C PHE A 138 7.86 -5.92 0.13
N LEU A 139 8.82 -6.01 1.06
CA LEU A 139 8.89 -7.11 2.03
C LEU A 139 7.77 -7.02 3.07
N MET A 140 7.48 -5.82 3.57
CA MET A 140 6.43 -5.56 4.57
C MET A 140 5.01 -5.71 4.03
N SER A 141 4.80 -5.65 2.71
CA SER A 141 3.48 -5.78 2.09
C SER A 141 2.74 -7.05 2.53
N THR A 142 3.48 -8.16 2.69
CA THR A 142 2.95 -9.43 3.19
C THR A 142 2.48 -9.33 4.64
N GLY A 143 3.23 -8.61 5.49
CA GLY A 143 2.85 -8.35 6.88
C GLY A 143 1.60 -7.48 6.98
N ILE A 144 1.47 -6.48 6.10
CA ILE A 144 0.27 -5.64 6.01
C ILE A 144 -0.93 -6.51 5.61
N ALA A 145 -0.79 -7.35 4.59
CA ALA A 145 -1.87 -8.26 4.16
C ALA A 145 -2.27 -9.24 5.27
N PHE A 146 -1.32 -9.70 6.10
CA PHE A 146 -1.63 -10.57 7.25
C PHE A 146 -2.54 -9.89 8.28
N THR A 147 -2.46 -8.57 8.47
CA THR A 147 -3.34 -7.86 9.41
C THR A 147 -4.83 -7.97 9.02
N GLU A 148 -5.15 -8.06 7.73
CA GLU A 148 -6.53 -8.28 7.26
C GLU A 148 -7.05 -9.67 7.66
N VAL A 149 -6.20 -10.70 7.55
CA VAL A 149 -6.53 -12.06 8.02
C VAL A 149 -6.75 -12.09 9.51
N VAL A 150 -5.94 -11.34 10.27
CA VAL A 150 -6.07 -11.22 11.73
C VAL A 150 -7.42 -10.61 12.11
N VAL A 151 -7.83 -9.53 11.42
CA VAL A 151 -9.12 -8.87 11.65
C VAL A 151 -10.29 -9.81 11.35
N ILE A 152 -10.23 -10.60 10.29
CA ILE A 152 -11.29 -11.57 9.94
C ILE A 152 -11.37 -12.72 10.96
N MET A 153 -10.23 -13.20 11.44
CA MET A 153 -10.14 -14.35 12.35
C MET A 153 -10.29 -13.99 13.84
N LEU A 154 -10.33 -12.70 14.17
CA LEU A 154 -10.38 -12.18 15.54
C LEU A 154 -11.62 -12.65 16.32
N GLU A 155 -12.72 -12.95 15.63
CA GLU A 155 -13.96 -13.46 16.24
C GLU A 155 -13.91 -14.95 16.60
N SER A 156 -12.89 -15.69 16.16
CA SER A 156 -12.74 -17.13 16.40
C SER A 156 -11.85 -17.42 17.63
N PRO A 157 -12.39 -17.94 18.76
CA PRO A 157 -11.64 -18.12 20.01
C PRO A 157 -10.44 -19.09 19.91
N ARG A 158 -10.43 -19.97 18.90
CA ARG A 158 -9.37 -20.97 18.66
C ARG A 158 -8.33 -20.52 17.63
N ALA A 159 -8.53 -19.39 16.94
CA ALA A 159 -7.62 -18.94 15.89
C ALA A 159 -6.35 -18.29 16.43
N SER A 160 -6.38 -17.73 17.64
CA SER A 160 -5.29 -16.94 18.23
C SER A 160 -3.93 -17.67 18.24
N GLY A 161 -3.89 -18.95 18.63
CA GLY A 161 -2.64 -19.72 18.68
C GLY A 161 -2.04 -20.01 17.30
N ALA A 162 -2.88 -20.31 16.30
CA ALA A 162 -2.43 -20.50 14.92
C ALA A 162 -1.94 -19.19 14.30
N LEU A 163 -2.65 -18.09 14.60
CA LEU A 163 -2.32 -16.74 14.16
C LEU A 163 -0.97 -16.28 14.71
N GLN A 164 -0.70 -16.52 15.99
CA GLN A 164 0.58 -16.20 16.61
C GLN A 164 1.73 -16.99 15.99
N ARG A 165 1.56 -18.29 15.77
CA ARG A 165 2.58 -19.13 15.10
C ARG A 165 2.88 -18.63 13.70
N PHE A 166 1.84 -18.31 12.93
CA PHE A 166 2.01 -17.76 11.59
C PHE A 166 2.66 -16.37 11.63
N ALA A 167 2.26 -15.51 12.57
CA ALA A 167 2.86 -14.19 12.75
C ALA A 167 4.36 -14.29 13.07
N THR A 168 4.75 -15.19 13.97
CA THR A 168 6.16 -15.43 14.31
C THR A 168 6.92 -16.02 13.12
N LEU A 169 6.34 -17.01 12.43
CA LEU A 169 6.96 -17.59 11.23
C LEU A 169 7.16 -16.52 10.15
N LEU A 170 6.16 -15.68 9.90
CA LEU A 170 6.23 -14.59 8.94
C LEU A 170 7.29 -13.56 9.36
N ALA A 171 7.31 -13.14 10.62
CA ALA A 171 8.31 -12.20 11.14
C ALA A 171 9.73 -12.77 10.97
N VAL A 172 9.98 -14.00 11.40
CA VAL A 172 11.29 -14.67 11.27
C VAL A 172 11.68 -14.82 9.80
N THR A 173 10.74 -15.18 8.93
CA THR A 173 11.01 -15.35 7.50
C THR A 173 11.37 -14.01 6.84
N LEU A 174 10.59 -12.96 7.08
CA LEU A 174 10.86 -11.63 6.49
C LEU A 174 12.15 -11.03 7.04
N SER A 175 12.39 -11.10 8.36
CA SER A 175 13.66 -10.68 8.96
C SER A 175 14.84 -11.50 8.43
N GLY A 176 14.67 -12.81 8.23
CA GLY A 176 15.67 -13.68 7.64
C GLY A 176 15.99 -13.33 6.19
N ILE A 177 14.97 -13.02 5.37
CA ILE A 177 15.17 -12.54 3.99
C ILE A 177 15.92 -11.21 3.99
N LEU A 178 15.53 -10.27 4.84
CA LEU A 178 16.21 -8.97 4.94
C LEU A 178 17.67 -9.13 5.38
N LEU A 179 17.93 -10.03 6.35
CA LEU A 179 19.28 -10.36 6.80
C LEU A 179 20.11 -11.00 5.69
N LEU A 180 19.53 -11.92 4.92
CA LEU A 180 20.21 -12.52 3.76
C LEU A 180 20.56 -11.45 2.74
N ILE A 181 19.66 -10.52 2.42
CA ILE A 181 19.93 -9.42 1.48
C ILE A 181 21.04 -8.51 2.03
N ALA A 182 21.05 -8.20 3.33
CA ALA A 182 22.07 -7.36 3.96
C ALA A 182 23.45 -8.05 4.00
N ALA A 183 23.49 -9.35 4.30
CA ALA A 183 24.72 -10.12 4.46
C ALA A 183 25.34 -10.61 3.14
N THR A 184 24.59 -10.57 2.04
CA THR A 184 25.06 -11.03 0.72
C THR A 184 25.22 -9.86 -0.25
N PRO A 185 26.00 -10.01 -1.33
CA PRO A 185 26.08 -8.99 -2.39
C PRO A 185 24.77 -8.84 -3.19
N LEU A 186 23.66 -9.46 -2.76
CA LEU A 186 22.35 -9.25 -3.36
C LEU A 186 21.89 -7.79 -3.22
N ALA A 187 22.25 -7.10 -2.12
CA ALA A 187 21.99 -5.67 -1.99
C ALA A 187 22.65 -4.88 -3.13
N ASP A 188 23.91 -5.16 -3.45
CA ASP A 188 24.65 -4.46 -4.51
C ASP A 188 24.09 -4.77 -5.90
N VAL A 189 23.66 -6.02 -6.14
CA VAL A 189 22.99 -6.40 -7.39
C VAL A 189 21.64 -5.70 -7.52
N TRP A 190 20.85 -5.66 -6.44
CA TRP A 190 19.54 -5.01 -6.43
C TRP A 190 19.69 -3.50 -6.67
N PHE A 191 20.50 -2.81 -5.86
CA PHE A 191 20.67 -1.37 -5.96
C PHE A 191 21.43 -0.95 -7.23
N GLY A 192 22.49 -1.68 -7.60
CA GLY A 192 23.34 -1.32 -8.73
C GLY A 192 22.81 -1.76 -10.10
N ARG A 193 22.21 -2.96 -10.24
CA ARG A 193 21.75 -3.46 -11.55
C ARG A 193 20.25 -3.30 -11.79
N ILE A 194 19.42 -3.55 -10.77
CA ILE A 194 17.96 -3.49 -10.94
C ILE A 194 17.46 -2.06 -10.80
N VAL A 195 17.89 -1.37 -9.75
CA VAL A 195 17.51 0.05 -9.53
C VAL A 195 18.43 1.02 -10.27
N ALA A 196 19.61 0.55 -10.73
CA ALA A 196 20.58 1.34 -11.48
C ALA A 196 21.05 2.61 -10.73
N LEU A 197 21.28 2.49 -9.42
CA LEU A 197 21.89 3.56 -8.62
C LEU A 197 23.35 3.79 -9.05
N PRO A 198 23.82 5.06 -9.08
CA PRO A 198 25.23 5.39 -9.16
C PRO A 198 26.05 4.63 -8.12
N ALA A 199 27.24 4.16 -8.48
CA ALA A 199 28.10 3.34 -7.62
C ALA A 199 28.38 3.98 -6.25
N GLU A 200 28.46 5.31 -6.21
CA GLU A 200 28.65 6.12 -4.99
C GLU A 200 27.49 5.96 -3.99
N LEU A 201 26.27 5.72 -4.46
CA LEU A 201 25.07 5.58 -3.65
C LEU A 201 24.79 4.13 -3.21
N VAL A 202 25.36 3.14 -3.90
CA VAL A 202 25.15 1.71 -3.61
C VAL A 202 25.69 1.34 -2.24
N ALA A 203 26.89 1.81 -1.88
CA ALA A 203 27.48 1.56 -0.57
C ALA A 203 26.61 2.11 0.58
N MET A 204 26.03 3.29 0.39
CA MET A 204 25.15 3.89 1.39
C MET A 204 23.80 3.17 1.48
N ALA A 205 23.24 2.73 0.35
CA ALA A 205 22.02 1.91 0.33
C ALA A 205 22.22 0.57 1.05
N HIS A 206 23.38 -0.08 0.85
CA HIS A 206 23.73 -1.32 1.55
C HIS A 206 23.81 -1.12 3.07
N GLN A 207 24.49 -0.08 3.53
CA GLN A 207 24.57 0.25 4.96
C GLN A 207 23.20 0.58 5.55
N ALA A 208 22.33 1.28 4.80
CA ALA A 208 20.97 1.58 5.26
C ALA A 208 20.15 0.30 5.50
N VAL A 209 20.29 -0.73 4.67
CA VAL A 209 19.60 -2.03 4.88
C VAL A 209 20.03 -2.69 6.20
N TRP A 210 21.30 -2.57 6.59
CA TRP A 210 21.77 -3.04 7.90
C TRP A 210 21.10 -2.31 9.06
N PHE A 211 20.94 -0.99 8.96
CA PHE A 211 20.22 -0.21 9.97
C PHE A 211 18.74 -0.60 10.07
N CYS A 212 18.12 -1.06 8.99
CA CYS A 212 16.73 -1.49 9.01
C CYS A 212 16.47 -2.85 9.69
N LEU A 213 17.52 -3.60 10.01
CA LEU A 213 17.43 -4.83 10.79
C LEU A 213 17.37 -4.58 12.31
N LEU A 214 17.77 -3.39 12.76
CA LEU A 214 17.74 -2.95 14.17
C LEU A 214 16.37 -2.38 14.54
#